data_AF-A0A1H1APK2-F1
#
_entry.id   AF-A0A1H1APK2-F1
#
_cell.length_a   1.000
_cell.length_b   1.000
_cell.length_c   1.000
_cell.angle_alpha   90.00
_cell.angle_beta   90.00
_cell.angle_gamma   90.00
#
_symmetry.space_group_name_H-M   'P 1'
#
loop_
_entity.id
_entity.type
_entity.pdbx_description
1 polymer ?
#
loop_
_entity_poly.entity_id
_entity_poly.type
_entity_poly.pdbx_seq_one_letter_code
_entity_poly.pdbx_strand_id
1 'polypeptide(L)'
;MTSADSDGACDADAGARRRGSAAPAVVLVVLAPIVGEFFLGNLTLDKVPILVLFTPLYGGGALFIRETVRRAHRGWPSMILLAAAYALIEEGPVDQLLWNPGYSGAHDALAGDAYLPVPGTNVSIVQAVLSLHVIWSICVPIALVEALFPDRRTTPWLARPGYAGAAALFGAGVVIGFVGTRVEDPFRATPLQHALSIAVIVVLIALAFVVPAGRPRVARDAPPPWLVGVATLLLTSSMLALVMFWPAGWSQWISVAAWFLVAGVSAWALGYWSRCRGWGSPHRLAATAGAMATYAWIAFPHEPVGGGSRSVDLIGNILCAVAAAALVALAARRITPRTGSRGAPVTSGVGASAPPPAWRLLIPPVVATVTIVVIVAAVSVLQHDDLLARAQAADPGAPRSALLAQLWGRVTFGVLLAVSWPLALRRLARGSTTAYRRCRRVAVAAAILLLISAAVAPGPGWLRLAHVALAVCEIGIYAAALHPALRSWYAASTGAPGRREGG
;
A
#
# COMPACT_ATOMS: atom_id res chain seq x y z
N MET A 1 22.61 62.09 -17.72
CA MET A 1 23.54 61.22 -16.96
C MET A 1 22.70 60.12 -16.35
N THR A 2 22.67 58.98 -17.05
CA THR A 2 21.66 57.92 -16.92
C THR A 2 22.12 56.80 -16.00
N SER A 3 21.13 56.26 -15.31
CA SER A 3 21.11 55.13 -14.39
C SER A 3 21.70 53.84 -14.97
N ALA A 4 22.68 53.28 -14.27
CA ALA A 4 23.07 51.88 -14.35
C ALA A 4 23.39 51.46 -12.92
N ASP A 5 22.57 50.59 -12.32
CA ASP A 5 22.96 49.72 -11.17
C ASP A 5 21.84 48.80 -10.63
N SER A 6 20.65 48.72 -11.25
CA SER A 6 19.57 47.85 -10.75
C SER A 6 19.58 46.41 -11.29
N ASP A 7 20.31 46.12 -12.36
CA ASP A 7 20.16 44.84 -13.08
C ASP A 7 21.09 43.73 -12.54
N GLY A 8 22.21 44.08 -11.91
CA GLY A 8 23.19 43.11 -11.40
C GLY A 8 22.73 42.33 -10.15
N ALA A 9 21.85 42.90 -9.33
CA ALA A 9 21.38 42.27 -8.09
C ALA A 9 20.26 41.23 -8.33
N CYS A 10 19.43 41.42 -9.37
CA CYS A 10 18.33 40.50 -9.70
C CYS A 10 18.85 39.20 -10.33
N ASP A 11 19.93 39.29 -11.12
CA ASP A 11 20.57 38.12 -11.73
C ASP A 11 21.43 37.29 -10.76
N ALA A 12 22.04 37.93 -9.75
CA ALA A 12 22.78 37.23 -8.70
C ALA A 12 21.84 36.38 -7.81
N ASP A 13 20.65 36.89 -7.49
CA ASP A 13 19.63 36.17 -6.71
C ASP A 13 18.91 35.09 -7.54
N ALA A 14 18.75 35.29 -8.85
CA ALA A 14 18.31 34.26 -9.78
C ALA A 14 19.34 33.13 -9.99
N GLY A 15 20.64 33.46 -9.95
CA GLY A 15 21.75 32.52 -10.00
C GLY A 15 21.89 31.66 -8.74
N ALA A 16 21.67 32.24 -7.56
CA ALA A 16 21.68 31.53 -6.28
C ALA A 16 20.49 30.56 -6.13
N ARG A 17 19.30 30.92 -6.65
CA ARG A 17 18.09 30.08 -6.66
C ARG A 17 18.21 28.85 -7.58
N ARG A 18 19.19 28.78 -8.49
CA ARG A 18 19.40 27.66 -9.41
C ARG A 18 20.27 26.53 -8.86
N ARG A 19 20.99 26.72 -7.75
CA ARG A 19 21.61 25.60 -7.01
C ARG A 19 20.56 24.94 -6.14
N GLY A 20 19.63 24.20 -6.77
CA GLY A 20 18.62 23.43 -6.05
C GLY A 20 19.28 22.53 -5.01
N SER A 21 18.93 22.72 -3.74
CA SER A 21 19.43 21.90 -2.63
C SER A 21 19.29 20.41 -2.95
N ALA A 22 20.33 19.63 -2.66
CA ALA A 22 20.32 18.17 -2.78
C ALA A 22 19.43 17.50 -1.70
N ALA A 23 18.74 18.27 -0.87
CA ALA A 23 17.85 17.80 0.19
C ALA A 23 16.91 16.64 -0.20
N PRO A 24 16.12 16.69 -1.29
CA PRO A 24 15.25 15.56 -1.62
C PRO A 24 16.03 14.29 -1.95
N ALA A 25 17.23 14.40 -2.54
CA ALA A 25 18.08 13.24 -2.81
C ALA A 25 18.60 12.62 -1.51
N VAL A 26 19.07 13.44 -0.56
CA VAL A 26 19.54 12.96 0.76
C VAL A 26 18.40 12.32 1.53
N VAL A 27 17.22 12.94 1.57
CA VAL A 27 16.04 12.39 2.25
C VAL A 27 15.66 11.05 1.63
N LEU A 28 15.68 10.89 0.30
CA LEU A 28 15.36 9.63 -0.35
C LEU A 28 16.38 8.53 -0.01
N VAL A 29 17.67 8.85 -0.04
CA VAL A 29 18.75 7.89 0.25
C VAL A 29 18.61 7.32 1.67
N VAL A 30 18.25 8.15 2.65
CA VAL A 30 18.05 7.69 4.03
C VAL A 30 16.70 6.99 4.21
N LEU A 31 15.65 7.49 3.57
CA LEU A 31 14.29 6.98 3.78
C LEU A 31 14.08 5.59 3.17
N ALA A 32 14.69 5.29 2.03
CA ALA A 32 14.48 4.03 1.33
C ALA A 32 14.78 2.77 2.18
N PRO A 33 15.97 2.62 2.81
CA PRO A 33 16.24 1.46 3.67
C PRO A 33 15.39 1.44 4.94
N ILE A 34 15.03 2.61 5.49
CA ILE A 34 14.15 2.68 6.67
C ILE A 34 12.75 2.13 6.33
N VAL A 35 12.20 2.52 5.19
CA VAL A 35 10.90 2.01 4.74
C VAL A 35 11.00 0.53 4.39
N GLY A 36 12.05 0.11 3.69
CA GLY A 36 12.25 -1.28 3.27
C GLY A 36 12.33 -2.25 4.45
N GLU A 37 13.08 -1.89 5.50
CA GLU A 37 13.43 -2.83 6.57
C GLU A 37 12.73 -2.56 7.90
N PHE A 38 12.74 -1.31 8.36
CA PHE A 38 12.25 -0.98 9.70
C PHE A 38 10.74 -0.81 9.72
N PHE A 39 10.16 -0.14 8.71
CA PHE A 39 8.70 0.01 8.64
C PHE A 39 8.00 -1.32 8.37
N LEU A 40 8.70 -2.27 7.75
CA LEU A 40 8.22 -3.64 7.56
C LEU A 40 8.16 -4.42 8.88
N GLY A 41 8.95 -4.04 9.89
CA GLY A 41 9.21 -4.85 11.08
C GLY A 41 10.24 -5.95 10.86
N ASN A 42 11.02 -5.89 9.77
CA ASN A 42 12.05 -6.90 9.48
C ASN A 42 13.26 -6.77 10.40
N LEU A 43 13.58 -5.53 10.80
CA LEU A 43 14.69 -5.21 11.71
C LEU A 43 14.22 -4.42 12.94
N THR A 44 14.72 -4.82 14.10
CA THR A 44 14.51 -4.11 15.37
C THR A 44 15.39 -2.85 15.47
N LEU A 45 14.99 -1.88 16.30
CA LEU A 45 15.66 -0.57 16.38
C LEU A 45 17.13 -0.60 16.85
N ASP A 46 17.56 -1.64 17.55
CA ASP A 46 18.97 -1.84 17.90
C ASP A 46 19.86 -2.09 16.67
N LYS A 47 19.27 -2.50 15.53
CA LYS A 47 19.97 -2.72 14.27
C LYS A 47 20.11 -1.47 13.41
N VAL A 48 19.68 -0.29 13.87
CA VAL A 48 19.85 0.99 13.14
C VAL A 48 21.25 1.20 12.55
N PRO A 49 22.38 0.84 13.20
CA PRO A 49 23.71 0.97 12.61
C PRO A 49 23.88 0.24 11.26
N ILE A 50 23.11 -0.83 10.98
CA ILE A 50 23.18 -1.57 9.71
C ILE A 50 22.73 -0.72 8.52
N LEU A 51 22.00 0.37 8.75
CA LEU A 51 21.59 1.30 7.70
C LEU A 51 22.79 1.83 6.92
N VAL A 52 23.99 1.92 7.51
CA VAL A 52 25.21 2.33 6.78
C VAL A 52 25.50 1.38 5.62
N LEU A 53 25.25 0.08 5.79
CA LEU A 53 25.47 -0.95 4.76
C LEU A 53 24.31 -1.00 3.76
N PHE A 54 23.07 -0.81 4.22
CA PHE A 54 21.89 -0.89 3.36
C PHE A 54 21.62 0.39 2.57
N THR A 55 22.07 1.55 3.06
CA THR A 55 21.88 2.85 2.41
C THR A 55 22.47 2.90 1.00
N PRO A 56 23.70 2.41 0.74
CA PRO A 56 24.22 2.30 -0.61
C PRO A 56 23.31 1.53 -1.57
N LEU A 57 22.79 0.38 -1.14
CA LEU A 57 21.95 -0.49 -1.97
C LEU A 57 20.53 0.10 -2.16
N TYR A 58 19.77 0.25 -1.07
CA TYR A 58 18.38 0.72 -1.09
C TYR A 58 18.29 2.19 -1.47
N GLY A 59 19.03 3.03 -0.75
CA GLY A 59 19.03 4.48 -0.92
C GLY A 59 19.64 4.89 -2.27
N GLY A 60 20.79 4.31 -2.61
CA GLY A 60 21.43 4.50 -3.90
C GLY A 60 20.54 4.02 -5.05
N GLY A 61 19.96 2.82 -4.93
CA GLY A 61 19.05 2.25 -5.92
C GLY A 61 17.81 3.10 -6.17
N ALA A 62 17.08 3.48 -5.11
CA ALA A 62 15.91 4.35 -5.20
C ALA A 62 16.24 5.70 -5.85
N LEU A 63 17.34 6.33 -5.45
CA LEU A 63 17.78 7.62 -6.01
C LEU A 63 18.20 7.48 -7.48
N PHE A 64 18.97 6.44 -7.82
CA PHE A 64 19.46 6.20 -9.18
C PHE A 64 18.32 5.91 -10.16
N ILE A 65 17.36 5.06 -9.76
CA ILE A 65 16.14 4.77 -10.54
C ILE A 65 15.36 6.06 -10.79
N ARG A 66 15.11 6.83 -9.71
CA ARG A 66 14.35 8.08 -9.80
C ARG A 66 15.01 9.09 -10.72
N GLU A 67 16.31 9.35 -10.55
CA GLU A 67 17.04 10.30 -11.39
C GLU A 67 17.08 9.86 -12.85
N THR A 68 17.30 8.58 -13.13
CA THR A 68 17.32 8.02 -14.48
C THR A 68 15.97 8.24 -15.18
N VAL A 69 14.87 7.91 -14.51
CA VAL A 69 13.51 8.06 -15.05
C VAL A 69 13.17 9.53 -15.32
N ARG A 70 13.51 10.44 -14.40
CA ARG A 70 13.23 11.88 -14.58
C ARG A 70 14.10 12.51 -15.67
N ARG A 71 15.36 12.09 -15.83
CA ARG A 71 16.25 12.53 -16.92
C ARG A 71 15.81 12.02 -18.28
N ALA A 72 15.27 10.80 -18.35
CA ALA A 72 14.72 10.24 -19.57
C ALA A 72 13.33 10.79 -19.93
N HIS A 73 12.83 11.80 -19.19
CA HIS A 73 11.47 12.35 -19.32
C HIS A 73 10.36 11.30 -19.23
N ARG A 74 10.59 10.24 -18.43
CA ARG A 74 9.66 9.13 -18.23
C ARG A 74 8.87 9.27 -16.92
N GLY A 75 7.87 8.40 -16.79
CA GLY A 75 6.90 8.41 -15.69
C GLY A 75 6.98 7.18 -14.79
N TRP A 76 5.97 7.02 -13.94
CA TRP A 76 5.82 5.91 -13.01
C TRP A 76 5.90 4.50 -13.62
N PRO A 77 5.39 4.21 -14.83
CA PRO A 77 5.55 2.89 -15.43
C PRO A 77 7.02 2.46 -15.57
N SER A 78 7.89 3.36 -16.04
CA SER A 78 9.33 3.11 -16.14
C SER A 78 9.95 2.93 -14.75
N MET A 79 9.52 3.71 -13.77
CA MET A 79 10.00 3.61 -12.39
C MET A 79 9.66 2.26 -11.75
N ILE A 80 8.44 1.75 -11.97
CA ILE A 80 8.00 0.43 -11.49
C ILE A 80 8.78 -0.69 -12.16
N LEU A 81 9.01 -0.61 -13.48
CA LEU A 81 9.81 -1.61 -14.22
C LEU A 81 11.26 -1.64 -13.74
N LEU A 82 11.88 -0.49 -13.51
CA LEU A 82 13.23 -0.41 -12.95
C LEU A 82 13.27 -0.84 -11.48
N ALA A 83 12.22 -0.59 -10.70
CA ALA A 83 12.10 -1.09 -9.33
C ALA A 83 11.99 -2.64 -9.31
N ALA A 84 11.31 -3.24 -10.29
CA ALA A 84 11.27 -4.70 -10.45
C ALA A 84 12.65 -5.25 -10.87
N ALA A 85 13.38 -4.54 -11.74
CA ALA A 85 14.75 -4.89 -12.05
C ALA A 85 15.66 -4.80 -10.82
N TYR A 86 15.52 -3.76 -10.01
CA TYR A 86 16.23 -3.61 -8.73
C TYR A 86 15.96 -4.79 -7.78
N ALA A 87 14.69 -5.16 -7.59
CA ALA A 87 14.30 -6.28 -6.74
C ALA A 87 14.99 -7.59 -7.15
N LEU A 88 15.07 -7.85 -8.46
CA LEU A 88 15.74 -9.05 -8.98
C LEU A 88 17.27 -8.97 -8.93
N ILE A 89 17.86 -7.77 -9.00
CA ILE A 89 19.31 -7.57 -8.83
C ILE A 89 19.71 -7.91 -7.39
N GLU A 90 18.96 -7.38 -6.43
CA GLU A 90 19.16 -7.60 -5.00
C GLU A 90 18.98 -9.09 -4.67
N GLU A 91 17.78 -9.63 -4.90
CA GLU A 91 17.43 -10.95 -4.38
C GLU A 91 17.95 -12.11 -5.22
N GLY A 92 18.34 -11.83 -6.46
CA GLY A 92 18.97 -12.78 -7.36
C GLY A 92 20.49 -12.73 -7.22
N PRO A 93 21.22 -11.99 -8.06
CA PRO A 93 22.68 -12.01 -8.06
C PRO A 93 23.37 -11.63 -6.74
N VAL A 94 22.83 -10.68 -5.97
CA VAL A 94 23.47 -10.14 -4.77
C VAL A 94 23.25 -11.08 -3.58
N ASP A 95 21.99 -11.29 -3.18
CA ASP A 95 21.61 -12.03 -1.98
C ASP A 95 21.37 -13.52 -2.24
N GLN A 96 21.03 -13.88 -3.47
CA GLN A 96 20.75 -15.26 -3.90
C GLN A 96 19.56 -15.92 -3.19
N LEU A 97 18.70 -15.16 -2.52
CA LEU A 97 17.45 -15.62 -1.90
C LEU A 97 16.58 -16.42 -2.87
N LEU A 98 16.52 -16.00 -4.15
CA LEU A 98 15.68 -16.66 -5.15
C LEU A 98 16.02 -18.15 -5.35
N TRP A 99 17.21 -18.60 -4.93
CA TRP A 99 17.69 -19.96 -5.15
C TRP A 99 18.28 -20.61 -3.91
N ASN A 100 18.49 -19.87 -2.82
CA ASN A 100 19.07 -20.39 -1.59
C ASN A 100 17.98 -20.94 -0.66
N PRO A 101 17.87 -22.28 -0.49
CA PRO A 101 16.86 -22.89 0.36
C PRO A 101 17.10 -22.65 1.86
N GLY A 102 18.28 -22.18 2.26
CA GLY A 102 18.65 -21.88 3.65
C GLY A 102 18.84 -20.39 3.94
N TYR A 103 18.38 -19.52 3.04
CA TYR A 103 18.60 -18.07 3.15
C TYR A 103 18.16 -17.53 4.52
N SER A 104 19.06 -16.81 5.20
CA SER A 104 18.81 -16.25 6.53
C SER A 104 18.31 -17.28 7.57
N GLY A 105 18.68 -18.56 7.42
CA GLY A 105 18.27 -19.65 8.31
C GLY A 105 16.86 -20.19 8.06
N ALA A 106 16.13 -19.67 7.06
CA ALA A 106 14.82 -20.18 6.66
C ALA A 106 15.01 -21.36 5.71
N HIS A 107 14.77 -22.59 6.18
CA HIS A 107 15.05 -23.83 5.44
C HIS A 107 13.97 -24.20 4.40
N ASP A 108 12.86 -23.45 4.34
CA ASP A 108 11.68 -23.78 3.54
C ASP A 108 11.31 -22.71 2.49
N ALA A 109 12.18 -21.71 2.26
CA ALA A 109 11.88 -20.55 1.41
C ALA A 109 11.51 -20.93 -0.05
N LEU A 110 12.00 -22.08 -0.52
CA LEU A 110 11.73 -22.61 -1.87
C LEU A 110 10.72 -23.76 -1.88
N ALA A 111 10.27 -24.23 -0.72
CA ALA A 111 9.40 -25.38 -0.60
C ALA A 111 7.97 -25.09 -1.13
N GLY A 112 7.28 -26.15 -1.53
CA GLY A 112 5.88 -26.13 -1.97
C GLY A 112 5.69 -26.37 -3.47
N ASP A 113 4.43 -26.39 -3.89
CA ASP A 113 3.99 -26.85 -5.21
C ASP A 113 4.15 -25.81 -6.32
N ALA A 114 4.45 -24.55 -6.00
CA ALA A 114 4.76 -23.49 -6.98
C ALA A 114 6.26 -23.40 -7.34
N TYR A 115 7.04 -24.44 -7.03
CA TYR A 115 8.43 -24.56 -7.44
C TYR A 115 8.57 -24.84 -8.94
N LEU A 116 9.47 -24.12 -9.60
CA LEU A 116 9.79 -24.28 -11.01
C LEU A 116 11.22 -24.84 -11.15
N PRO A 117 11.40 -26.10 -11.60
CA PRO A 117 12.72 -26.74 -11.63
C PRO A 117 13.75 -26.07 -12.53
N VAL A 118 13.32 -25.56 -13.70
CA VAL A 118 14.24 -24.95 -14.68
C VAL A 118 14.89 -23.66 -14.15
N PRO A 119 14.13 -22.65 -13.70
CA PRO A 119 14.73 -21.49 -13.03
C PRO A 119 15.23 -21.79 -11.61
N GLY A 120 14.91 -22.97 -11.05
CA GLY A 120 15.33 -23.43 -9.74
C GLY A 120 14.77 -22.60 -8.58
N THR A 121 13.62 -21.97 -8.76
CA THR A 121 13.02 -21.02 -7.81
C THR A 121 11.53 -21.32 -7.60
N ASN A 122 10.96 -20.80 -6.51
CA ASN A 122 9.52 -20.86 -6.26
C ASN A 122 8.85 -19.54 -6.71
N VAL A 123 7.73 -19.62 -7.42
CA VAL A 123 7.02 -18.41 -7.87
C VAL A 123 6.55 -17.57 -6.67
N SER A 124 6.23 -18.20 -5.54
CA SER A 124 5.81 -17.49 -4.32
C SER A 124 6.92 -16.59 -3.76
N ILE A 125 8.18 -17.04 -3.76
CA ILE A 125 9.30 -16.21 -3.28
C ILE A 125 9.55 -15.03 -4.22
N VAL A 126 9.43 -15.25 -5.54
CA VAL A 126 9.53 -14.16 -6.53
C VAL A 126 8.44 -13.10 -6.30
N GLN A 127 7.23 -13.51 -5.95
CA GLN A 127 6.14 -12.57 -5.61
C GLN A 127 6.39 -11.82 -4.31
N ALA A 128 7.00 -12.49 -3.31
CA ALA A 128 7.40 -11.86 -2.05
C ALA A 128 8.33 -10.68 -2.32
N VAL A 129 9.45 -10.96 -2.98
CA VAL A 129 10.49 -9.97 -3.23
C VAL A 129 10.00 -8.85 -4.15
N LEU A 130 9.23 -9.18 -5.18
CA LEU A 130 8.64 -8.14 -6.03
C LEU A 130 7.67 -7.26 -5.25
N SER A 131 6.89 -7.82 -4.31
CA SER A 131 6.01 -7.01 -3.47
C SER A 131 6.82 -6.03 -2.62
N LEU A 132 7.77 -6.57 -1.84
CA LEU A 132 8.56 -5.83 -0.86
C LEU A 132 9.38 -4.73 -1.53
N HIS A 133 10.22 -5.09 -2.50
CA HIS A 133 11.21 -4.17 -3.06
C HIS A 133 10.59 -3.17 -4.04
N VAL A 134 9.66 -3.61 -4.90
CA VAL A 134 9.05 -2.69 -5.88
C VAL A 134 8.22 -1.62 -5.18
N ILE A 135 7.33 -2.04 -4.29
CA ILE A 135 6.34 -1.15 -3.69
C ILE A 135 7.00 -0.34 -2.57
N TRP A 136 7.65 -1.00 -1.60
CA TRP A 136 8.07 -0.34 -0.37
C TRP A 136 9.54 0.06 -0.32
N SER A 137 10.47 -0.72 -0.85
CA SER A 137 11.88 -0.30 -0.87
C SER A 137 12.14 0.82 -1.89
N ILE A 138 11.36 0.88 -2.98
CA ILE A 138 11.58 1.85 -4.07
C ILE A 138 10.40 2.82 -4.25
N CYS A 139 9.22 2.36 -4.63
CA CYS A 139 8.15 3.27 -5.08
C CYS A 139 7.60 4.18 -3.99
N VAL A 140 7.37 3.66 -2.78
CA VAL A 140 6.82 4.42 -1.64
C VAL A 140 7.78 5.53 -1.18
N PRO A 141 9.08 5.27 -0.93
CA PRO A 141 10.06 6.32 -0.59
C PRO A 141 10.12 7.41 -1.65
N ILE A 142 10.19 7.04 -2.94
CA ILE A 142 10.20 8.02 -4.03
C ILE A 142 8.92 8.87 -4.02
N ALA A 143 7.76 8.23 -3.93
CA ALA A 143 6.47 8.93 -3.95
C ALA A 143 6.31 9.88 -2.75
N LEU A 144 6.77 9.45 -1.58
CA LEU A 144 6.71 10.24 -0.34
C LEU A 144 7.64 11.46 -0.43
N VAL A 145 8.88 11.29 -0.89
CA VAL A 145 9.81 12.41 -1.08
C VAL A 145 9.31 13.36 -2.18
N GLU A 146 8.76 12.86 -3.27
CA GLU A 146 8.12 13.70 -4.29
C GLU A 146 6.93 14.51 -3.73
N ALA A 147 6.23 14.00 -2.71
CA ALA A 147 5.17 14.73 -2.03
C ALA A 147 5.69 15.73 -1.00
N LEU A 148 6.82 15.45 -0.34
CA LEU A 148 7.50 16.37 0.57
C LEU A 148 8.12 17.57 -0.17
N PHE A 149 8.56 17.37 -1.42
CA PHE A 149 9.17 18.39 -2.29
C PHE A 149 8.39 18.57 -3.60
N PRO A 150 7.12 19.07 -3.54
CA PRO A 150 6.20 19.04 -4.68
C PRO A 150 6.68 19.81 -5.91
N ASP A 151 7.41 20.91 -5.73
CA ASP A 151 7.90 21.76 -6.82
C ASP A 151 9.01 21.10 -7.65
N ARG A 152 9.65 20.05 -7.11
CA ARG A 152 10.76 19.33 -7.73
C ARG A 152 10.40 17.89 -8.08
N ARG A 153 9.13 17.50 -8.00
CA ARG A 153 8.70 16.11 -8.17
C ARG A 153 9.05 15.51 -9.53
N THR A 154 8.86 16.26 -10.62
CA THR A 154 9.03 15.78 -12.00
C THR A 154 10.32 16.27 -12.66
N THR A 155 11.22 16.93 -11.91
CA THR A 155 12.51 17.41 -12.42
C THR A 155 13.66 16.65 -11.77
N PRO A 156 14.79 16.45 -12.47
CA PRO A 156 16.00 15.93 -11.85
C PRO A 156 16.41 16.74 -10.61
N TRP A 157 16.84 16.07 -9.55
CA TRP A 157 17.30 16.71 -8.32
C TRP A 157 18.79 17.02 -8.37
N LEU A 158 19.57 16.17 -9.04
CA LEU A 158 21.03 16.26 -9.05
C LEU A 158 21.57 16.90 -10.34
N ALA A 159 22.81 17.39 -10.30
CA ALA A 159 23.59 17.66 -11.51
C ALA A 159 24.19 16.35 -12.06
N ARG A 160 24.87 16.40 -13.21
CA ARG A 160 25.54 15.22 -13.80
C ARG A 160 26.53 14.53 -12.84
N PRO A 161 27.39 15.25 -12.08
CA PRO A 161 28.27 14.61 -11.10
C PRO A 161 27.50 13.90 -9.98
N GLY A 162 26.44 14.53 -9.45
CA GLY A 162 25.61 13.90 -8.42
C GLY A 162 24.87 12.66 -8.92
N TYR A 163 24.43 12.66 -10.19
CA TYR A 163 23.85 11.48 -10.82
C TYR A 163 24.86 10.33 -10.95
N ALA A 164 26.09 10.62 -11.40
CA ALA A 164 27.16 9.62 -11.42
C ALA A 164 27.49 9.10 -10.01
N GLY A 165 27.48 9.99 -9.01
CA GLY A 165 27.61 9.62 -7.60
C GLY A 165 26.50 8.67 -7.11
N ALA A 166 25.25 8.89 -7.52
CA ALA A 166 24.14 7.99 -7.18
C ALA A 166 24.30 6.61 -7.84
N ALA A 167 24.77 6.55 -9.08
CA ALA A 167 25.09 5.29 -9.76
C ALA A 167 26.25 4.55 -9.07
N ALA A 168 27.30 5.26 -8.69
CA ALA A 168 28.44 4.69 -7.96
C ALA A 168 28.04 4.21 -6.56
N LEU A 169 27.17 4.95 -5.86
CA LEU A 169 26.64 4.57 -4.56
C LEU A 169 25.84 3.26 -4.65
N PHE A 170 24.94 3.15 -5.62
CA PHE A 170 24.19 1.92 -5.87
C PHE A 170 25.12 0.75 -6.23
N GLY A 171 26.08 0.97 -7.14
CA GLY A 171 27.07 -0.04 -7.51
C GLY A 171 27.91 -0.51 -6.32
N ALA A 172 28.31 0.40 -5.43
CA ALA A 172 28.99 0.05 -4.19
C ALA A 172 28.10 -0.81 -3.27
N GLY A 173 26.81 -0.47 -3.14
CA GLY A 173 25.84 -1.30 -2.41
C GLY A 173 25.72 -2.72 -2.96
N VAL A 174 25.62 -2.86 -4.28
CA VAL A 174 25.58 -4.16 -4.97
C VAL A 174 26.86 -4.97 -4.68
N VAL A 175 28.03 -4.34 -4.73
CA VAL A 175 29.30 -5.02 -4.43
C VAL A 175 29.40 -5.42 -2.95
N ILE A 176 29.04 -4.51 -2.03
CA ILE A 176 29.06 -4.76 -0.59
C ILE A 176 28.15 -5.92 -0.24
N GLY A 177 26.89 -5.92 -0.71
CA GLY A 177 25.95 -7.02 -0.50
C GLY A 177 26.48 -8.33 -1.07
N PHE A 178 26.91 -8.34 -2.34
CA PHE A 178 27.39 -9.54 -3.04
C PHE A 178 28.62 -10.19 -2.38
N VAL A 179 29.52 -9.37 -1.82
CA VAL A 179 30.67 -9.84 -1.06
C VAL A 179 30.22 -10.30 0.33
N GLY A 180 29.36 -9.55 1.01
CA GLY A 180 28.79 -9.91 2.31
C GLY A 180 28.11 -11.27 2.29
N THR A 181 27.18 -11.48 1.35
CA THR A 181 26.48 -12.76 1.15
C THR A 181 27.43 -13.92 0.90
N ARG A 182 28.56 -13.69 0.20
CA ARG A 182 29.56 -14.76 -0.02
C ARG A 182 30.34 -15.12 1.22
N VAL A 183 30.57 -14.16 2.10
CA VAL A 183 31.28 -14.37 3.37
C VAL A 183 30.36 -15.06 4.37
N GLU A 184 29.08 -14.67 4.40
CA GLU A 184 28.10 -15.17 5.37
C GLU A 184 27.52 -16.53 4.99
N ASP A 185 27.30 -16.79 3.70
CA ASP A 185 26.61 -17.98 3.22
C ASP A 185 27.49 -18.75 2.21
N PRO A 186 27.63 -20.09 2.33
CA PRO A 186 28.36 -20.90 1.36
C PRO A 186 27.59 -21.15 0.04
N PHE A 187 26.27 -20.94 0.00
CA PHE A 187 25.42 -21.21 -1.16
C PHE A 187 25.86 -20.42 -2.41
N ARG A 188 25.88 -21.08 -3.57
CA ARG A 188 26.21 -20.43 -4.85
C ARG A 188 25.18 -20.79 -5.90
N ALA A 189 24.48 -19.78 -6.41
CA ALA A 189 23.61 -19.93 -7.57
C ALA A 189 24.42 -20.39 -8.80
N THR A 190 23.77 -21.23 -9.62
CA THR A 190 24.37 -21.77 -10.84
C THR A 190 24.52 -20.69 -11.92
N PRO A 191 25.43 -20.88 -12.89
CA PRO A 191 25.54 -19.97 -14.03
C PRO A 191 24.23 -19.80 -14.81
N LEU A 192 23.40 -20.86 -14.89
CA LEU A 192 22.09 -20.80 -15.55
C LEU A 192 21.12 -19.90 -14.78
N GLN A 193 21.05 -20.00 -13.46
CA GLN A 193 20.20 -19.15 -12.61
C GLN A 193 20.58 -17.67 -12.74
N HIS A 194 21.89 -17.37 -12.73
CA HIS A 194 22.39 -16.02 -13.02
C HIS A 194 22.04 -15.56 -14.44
N ALA A 195 22.23 -16.40 -15.46
CA ALA A 195 21.90 -16.03 -16.84
C ALA A 195 20.40 -15.73 -17.03
N LEU A 196 19.52 -16.56 -16.47
CA LEU A 196 18.06 -16.38 -16.55
C LEU A 196 17.61 -15.10 -15.83
N SER A 197 18.07 -14.87 -14.60
CA SER A 197 17.75 -13.64 -13.86
C SER A 197 18.26 -12.39 -14.56
N ILE A 198 19.51 -12.38 -15.02
CA ILE A 198 20.10 -11.26 -15.77
C ILE A 198 19.31 -10.99 -17.05
N ALA A 199 18.89 -12.04 -17.79
CA ALA A 199 18.06 -11.86 -18.97
C ALA A 199 16.74 -11.15 -18.65
N VAL A 200 16.05 -11.55 -17.59
CA VAL A 200 14.80 -10.89 -17.14
C VAL A 200 15.05 -9.44 -16.71
N ILE A 201 16.13 -9.19 -15.95
CA ILE A 201 16.55 -7.83 -15.54
C ILE A 201 16.76 -6.94 -16.77
N VAL A 202 17.51 -7.42 -17.77
CA VAL A 202 17.77 -6.67 -19.02
C VAL A 202 16.47 -6.38 -19.76
N VAL A 203 15.56 -7.35 -19.86
CA VAL A 203 14.24 -7.17 -20.47
C VAL A 203 13.44 -6.10 -19.74
N LEU A 204 13.40 -6.13 -18.40
CA LEU A 204 12.69 -5.13 -17.59
C LEU A 204 13.26 -3.72 -17.80
N ILE A 205 14.59 -3.59 -17.82
CA ILE A 205 15.28 -2.32 -18.08
C ILE A 205 14.94 -1.83 -19.49
N ALA A 206 15.00 -2.68 -20.52
CA ALA A 206 14.66 -2.31 -21.89
C ALA A 206 13.19 -1.86 -21.99
N LEU A 207 12.26 -2.63 -21.41
CA LEU A 207 10.83 -2.29 -21.39
C LEU A 207 10.56 -0.96 -20.69
N ALA A 208 11.35 -0.60 -19.67
CA ALA A 208 11.21 0.69 -18.97
C ALA A 208 11.37 1.89 -19.91
N PHE A 209 12.12 1.76 -21.01
CA PHE A 209 12.36 2.85 -21.97
C PHE A 209 11.67 2.66 -23.32
N VAL A 210 11.28 1.44 -23.68
CA VAL A 210 10.59 1.15 -24.94
C VAL A 210 9.07 1.33 -24.82
N VAL A 211 8.45 1.00 -23.68
CA VAL A 211 7.00 1.15 -23.52
C VAL A 211 6.59 2.63 -23.63
N PRO A 212 5.59 2.97 -24.47
CA PRO A 212 5.19 4.36 -24.71
C PRO A 212 4.86 5.11 -23.41
N ALA A 213 5.51 6.27 -23.24
CA ALA A 213 5.22 7.18 -22.15
C ALA A 213 4.00 8.04 -22.50
N GLY A 214 2.95 7.90 -21.71
CA GLY A 214 1.73 8.69 -21.87
C GLY A 214 0.61 7.89 -22.53
N ARG A 215 -0.53 7.86 -21.84
CA ARG A 215 -1.78 7.30 -22.35
C ARG A 215 -2.82 8.41 -22.41
N PRO A 216 -3.80 8.33 -23.32
CA PRO A 216 -4.86 9.33 -23.42
C PRO A 216 -5.56 9.53 -22.08
N ARG A 217 -5.89 10.79 -21.77
CA ARG A 217 -6.72 11.11 -20.60
C ARG A 217 -8.11 10.51 -20.77
N VAL A 218 -8.70 10.10 -19.66
CA VAL A 218 -10.05 9.56 -19.59
C VAL A 218 -11.00 10.68 -19.19
N ALA A 219 -12.11 10.82 -19.92
CA ALA A 219 -13.17 11.80 -19.64
C ALA A 219 -14.07 11.37 -18.45
N ARG A 220 -13.45 10.99 -17.33
CA ARG A 220 -14.09 10.75 -16.05
C ARG A 220 -13.31 11.44 -14.95
N ASP A 221 -13.99 11.81 -13.87
CA ASP A 221 -13.34 12.37 -12.70
C ASP A 221 -12.61 11.29 -11.90
N ALA A 222 -11.47 11.67 -11.33
CA ALA A 222 -10.71 10.79 -10.47
C ALA A 222 -11.52 10.46 -9.21
N PRO A 223 -11.40 9.22 -8.68
CA PRO A 223 -11.98 8.90 -7.37
C PRO A 223 -11.39 9.83 -6.32
N PRO A 224 -12.14 10.17 -5.25
CA PRO A 224 -11.62 11.05 -4.22
C PRO A 224 -10.37 10.44 -3.56
N PRO A 225 -9.37 11.26 -3.15
CA PRO A 225 -8.06 10.76 -2.70
C PRO A 225 -8.12 9.69 -1.60
N TRP A 226 -8.97 9.87 -0.59
CA TRP A 226 -9.11 8.89 0.50
C TRP A 226 -9.52 7.49 0.01
N LEU A 227 -10.33 7.39 -1.06
CA LEU A 227 -10.71 6.10 -1.64
C LEU A 227 -9.53 5.45 -2.34
N VAL A 228 -8.66 6.24 -2.98
CA VAL A 228 -7.40 5.74 -3.54
C VAL A 228 -6.51 5.19 -2.44
N GLY A 229 -6.39 5.90 -1.31
CA GLY A 229 -5.57 5.43 -0.19
C GLY A 229 -6.12 4.16 0.46
N VAL A 230 -7.42 4.09 0.71
CA VAL A 230 -8.08 2.88 1.23
C VAL A 230 -7.97 1.71 0.25
N ALA A 231 -8.20 1.94 -1.04
CA ALA A 231 -8.06 0.89 -2.04
C ALA A 231 -6.63 0.39 -2.13
N THR A 232 -5.65 1.29 -2.07
CA THR A 232 -4.22 0.91 -2.07
C THR A 232 -3.91 0.09 -0.84
N LEU A 233 -4.27 0.55 0.37
CA LEU A 233 -4.11 -0.20 1.62
C LEU A 233 -4.69 -1.61 1.51
N LEU A 234 -5.92 -1.76 1.04
CA LEU A 234 -6.55 -3.08 0.94
C LEU A 234 -5.81 -3.97 -0.06
N LEU A 235 -5.49 -3.46 -1.25
CA LEU A 235 -4.83 -4.23 -2.30
C LEU A 235 -3.41 -4.63 -1.90
N THR A 236 -2.61 -3.71 -1.35
CA THR A 236 -1.25 -4.01 -0.92
C THR A 236 -1.21 -4.91 0.32
N SER A 237 -2.18 -4.78 1.23
CA SER A 237 -2.35 -5.71 2.35
C SER A 237 -2.74 -7.11 1.88
N SER A 238 -3.62 -7.21 0.89
CA SER A 238 -3.96 -8.51 0.28
C SER A 238 -2.74 -9.14 -0.41
N MET A 239 -1.93 -8.38 -1.15
CA MET A 239 -0.71 -8.91 -1.78
C MET A 239 0.24 -9.50 -0.75
N LEU A 240 0.53 -8.79 0.34
CA LEU A 240 1.43 -9.31 1.36
C LEU A 240 0.80 -10.45 2.16
N ALA A 241 -0.49 -10.40 2.46
CA ALA A 241 -1.16 -11.51 3.15
C ALA A 241 -1.13 -12.81 2.34
N LEU A 242 -1.27 -12.72 1.02
CA LEU A 242 -1.15 -13.87 0.11
C LEU A 242 0.24 -14.50 0.13
N VAL A 243 1.28 -13.75 0.49
CA VAL A 243 2.65 -14.28 0.47
C VAL A 243 3.16 -14.62 1.87
N MET A 244 2.84 -13.82 2.88
CA MET A 244 3.33 -13.98 4.26
C MET A 244 2.43 -14.87 5.12
N PHE A 245 1.13 -14.93 4.85
CA PHE A 245 0.15 -15.61 5.70
C PHE A 245 -0.64 -16.68 4.95
N TRP A 246 -0.10 -17.20 3.85
CA TRP A 246 -0.77 -18.25 3.08
C TRP A 246 -0.84 -19.57 3.86
N PRO A 247 -2.01 -20.24 3.94
CA PRO A 247 -2.12 -21.50 4.66
C PRO A 247 -1.29 -22.62 4.01
N ALA A 248 -0.41 -23.27 4.77
CA ALA A 248 0.44 -24.37 4.28
C ALA A 248 -0.33 -25.57 3.69
N GLY A 249 -1.58 -25.79 4.09
CA GLY A 249 -2.43 -26.87 3.54
C GLY A 249 -3.06 -26.54 2.18
N TRP A 250 -2.86 -25.34 1.65
CA TRP A 250 -3.46 -24.87 0.40
C TRP A 250 -2.39 -24.72 -0.67
N SER A 251 -2.71 -25.11 -1.91
CA SER A 251 -1.81 -24.95 -3.06
C SER A 251 -1.29 -23.51 -3.19
N GLN A 252 0.02 -23.35 -3.33
CA GLN A 252 0.66 -22.06 -3.56
C GLN A 252 0.23 -21.48 -4.91
N TRP A 253 -0.12 -22.30 -5.92
CA TRP A 253 -0.61 -21.79 -7.20
C TRP A 253 -1.88 -20.95 -7.09
N ILE A 254 -2.73 -21.24 -6.09
CA ILE A 254 -3.91 -20.42 -5.80
C ILE A 254 -3.47 -19.04 -5.28
N SER A 255 -2.51 -19.00 -4.36
CA SER A 255 -1.91 -17.74 -3.90
C SER A 255 -1.27 -16.98 -5.06
N VAL A 256 -0.50 -17.68 -5.89
CA VAL A 256 0.20 -17.11 -7.05
C VAL A 256 -0.79 -16.44 -7.99
N ALA A 257 -1.86 -17.13 -8.37
CA ALA A 257 -2.89 -16.60 -9.24
C ALA A 257 -3.63 -15.40 -8.60
N ALA A 258 -3.98 -15.51 -7.31
CA ALA A 258 -4.63 -14.43 -6.57
C ALA A 258 -3.73 -13.19 -6.48
N TRP A 259 -2.43 -13.37 -6.25
CA TRP A 259 -1.46 -12.29 -6.16
C TRP A 259 -1.34 -11.57 -7.50
N PHE A 260 -1.20 -12.31 -8.62
CA PHE A 260 -1.15 -11.71 -9.96
C PHE A 260 -2.44 -10.95 -10.29
N LEU A 261 -3.60 -11.47 -9.88
CA LEU A 261 -4.87 -10.77 -10.02
C LEU A 261 -4.87 -9.46 -9.23
N VAL A 262 -4.47 -9.47 -7.96
CA VAL A 262 -4.43 -8.26 -7.12
C VAL A 262 -3.41 -7.24 -7.64
N ALA A 263 -2.22 -7.68 -8.05
CA ALA A 263 -1.19 -6.84 -8.67
C ALA A 263 -1.71 -6.22 -9.97
N GLY A 264 -2.35 -7.02 -10.83
CA GLY A 264 -2.96 -6.58 -12.08
C GLY A 264 -4.09 -5.57 -11.86
N VAL A 265 -4.98 -5.82 -10.90
CA VAL A 265 -6.04 -4.88 -10.49
C VAL A 265 -5.44 -3.57 -9.96
N SER A 266 -4.39 -3.64 -9.16
CA SER A 266 -3.69 -2.46 -8.62
C SER A 266 -3.07 -1.62 -9.73
N ALA A 267 -2.32 -2.24 -10.63
CA ALA A 267 -1.70 -1.60 -11.78
C ALA A 267 -2.75 -0.99 -12.72
N TRP A 268 -3.83 -1.74 -13.00
CA TRP A 268 -4.94 -1.26 -13.81
C TRP A 268 -5.67 -0.09 -13.16
N ALA A 269 -6.01 -0.17 -11.87
CA ALA A 269 -6.76 0.85 -11.15
C ALA A 269 -5.96 2.15 -11.06
N LEU A 270 -4.70 2.10 -10.63
CA LEU A 270 -3.82 3.28 -10.57
C LEU A 270 -3.52 3.83 -11.97
N GLY A 271 -3.31 2.96 -12.96
CA GLY A 271 -3.11 3.36 -14.37
C GLY A 271 -4.35 3.98 -15.00
N TYR A 272 -5.55 3.55 -14.61
CA TYR A 272 -6.82 4.14 -15.07
C TYR A 272 -7.13 5.44 -14.35
N TRP A 273 -7.10 5.46 -13.01
CA TRP A 273 -7.38 6.65 -12.20
C TRP A 273 -6.38 7.78 -12.46
N SER A 274 -5.12 7.47 -12.73
CA SER A 274 -4.10 8.48 -13.07
C SER A 274 -4.37 9.23 -14.37
N ARG A 275 -5.25 8.70 -15.22
CA ARG A 275 -5.69 9.32 -16.48
C ARG A 275 -6.99 10.10 -16.32
N CYS A 276 -7.69 9.95 -15.21
CA CYS A 276 -8.94 10.68 -14.94
C CYS A 276 -8.68 12.17 -14.65
N ARG A 277 -9.70 13.01 -14.90
CA ARG A 277 -9.68 14.44 -14.61
C ARG A 277 -9.52 14.66 -13.10
N GLY A 278 -8.69 15.63 -12.72
CA GLY A 278 -8.44 15.96 -11.30
C GLY A 278 -7.45 15.04 -10.58
N TRP A 279 -6.91 14.00 -11.22
CA TRP A 279 -5.81 13.22 -10.63
C TRP A 279 -4.58 14.10 -10.38
N GLY A 280 -4.03 14.03 -9.17
CA GLY A 280 -3.05 15.00 -8.71
C GLY A 280 -2.26 14.54 -7.49
N SER A 281 -1.51 15.46 -6.89
CA SER A 281 -0.65 15.17 -5.74
C SER A 281 -1.39 14.57 -4.54
N PRO A 282 -2.64 15.00 -4.21
CA PRO A 282 -3.41 14.36 -3.14
C PRO A 282 -3.67 12.87 -3.39
N HIS A 283 -3.92 12.46 -4.64
CA HIS A 283 -4.21 11.07 -4.99
C HIS A 283 -2.95 10.21 -4.92
N ARG A 284 -1.80 10.74 -5.37
CA ARG A 284 -0.50 10.08 -5.24
C ARG A 284 -0.12 9.88 -3.78
N LEU A 285 -0.21 10.94 -2.96
CA LEU A 285 0.04 10.82 -1.53
C LEU A 285 -0.92 9.85 -0.86
N ALA A 286 -2.20 9.84 -1.25
CA ALA A 286 -3.14 8.88 -0.69
C ALA A 286 -2.76 7.43 -1.03
N ALA A 287 -2.37 7.13 -2.28
CA ALA A 287 -1.87 5.81 -2.65
C ALA A 287 -0.63 5.42 -1.82
N THR A 288 0.34 6.33 -1.70
CA THR A 288 1.54 6.12 -0.86
C THR A 288 1.19 5.88 0.61
N ALA A 289 0.27 6.67 1.17
CA ALA A 289 -0.20 6.52 2.54
C ALA A 289 -0.91 5.17 2.76
N GLY A 290 -1.69 4.71 1.78
CA GLY A 290 -2.33 3.39 1.81
C GLY A 290 -1.30 2.26 1.87
N ALA A 291 -0.29 2.30 1.00
CA ALA A 291 0.80 1.33 1.01
C ALA A 291 1.63 1.41 2.32
N MET A 292 1.96 2.61 2.81
CA MET A 292 2.63 2.76 4.12
C MET A 292 1.81 2.20 5.27
N ALA A 293 0.49 2.40 5.25
CA ALA A 293 -0.40 1.86 6.27
C ALA A 293 -0.41 0.32 6.25
N THR A 294 -0.15 -0.34 5.11
CA THR A 294 0.05 -1.79 5.06
C THR A 294 1.25 -2.22 5.90
N TYR A 295 2.42 -1.60 5.71
CA TYR A 295 3.62 -1.89 6.51
C TYR A 295 3.39 -1.59 7.99
N ALA A 296 2.72 -0.47 8.30
CA ALA A 296 2.42 -0.10 9.68
C ALA A 296 1.61 -1.15 10.45
N TRP A 297 0.73 -1.93 9.80
CA TRP A 297 0.01 -3.01 10.50
C TRP A 297 0.71 -4.37 10.38
N ILE A 298 1.38 -4.65 9.25
CA ILE A 298 2.08 -5.93 9.02
C ILE A 298 3.29 -6.10 9.93
N ALA A 299 3.93 -5.01 10.34
CA ALA A 299 5.07 -5.07 11.25
C ALA A 299 4.74 -5.78 12.59
N PHE A 300 3.47 -5.76 13.03
CA PHE A 300 3.08 -6.38 14.30
C PHE A 300 2.99 -7.92 14.29
N PRO A 301 2.38 -8.58 13.28
CA PRO A 301 2.43 -10.04 13.16
C PRO A 301 3.71 -10.58 12.52
N HIS A 302 4.58 -9.72 11.99
CA HIS A 302 5.83 -10.14 11.36
C HIS A 302 6.91 -10.35 12.42
N GLU A 303 7.69 -11.44 12.31
CA GLU A 303 8.80 -11.72 13.21
C GLU A 303 10.09 -11.12 12.64
N PRO A 304 10.84 -10.33 13.43
CA PRO A 304 12.06 -9.70 12.95
C PRO A 304 13.17 -10.73 12.69
N VAL A 305 13.95 -10.49 11.64
CA VAL A 305 15.08 -11.32 11.25
C VAL A 305 16.19 -11.22 12.30
N GLY A 306 16.69 -12.38 12.73
CA GLY A 306 17.68 -12.49 13.80
C GLY A 306 17.11 -12.41 15.22
N GLY A 307 15.78 -12.35 15.35
CA GLY A 307 15.08 -12.31 16.64
C GLY A 307 15.28 -11.00 17.40
N GLY A 308 14.86 -10.98 18.66
CA GLY A 308 14.96 -9.81 19.52
C GLY A 308 13.99 -9.85 20.69
N SER A 309 14.10 -8.89 21.60
CA SER A 309 13.10 -8.72 22.65
C SER A 309 11.77 -8.27 22.04
N ARG A 310 10.69 -8.98 22.33
CA ARG A 310 9.32 -8.60 21.90
C ARG A 310 8.96 -7.17 22.27
N SER A 311 9.42 -6.68 23.42
CA SER A 311 9.18 -5.29 23.83
C SER A 311 9.91 -4.29 22.94
N VAL A 312 11.15 -4.60 22.53
CA VAL A 312 11.94 -3.74 21.62
C VAL A 312 11.30 -3.72 20.24
N ASP A 313 10.87 -4.88 19.74
CA ASP A 313 10.16 -5.01 18.47
C ASP A 313 8.85 -4.20 18.47
N LEU A 314 7.97 -4.39 19.45
CA LEU A 314 6.72 -3.64 19.55
C LEU A 314 6.94 -2.12 19.65
N ILE A 315 7.92 -1.67 20.43
CA ILE A 315 8.28 -0.25 20.52
C ILE A 315 8.75 0.26 19.15
N GLY A 316 9.59 -0.51 18.46
CA GLY A 316 10.05 -0.23 17.11
C GLY A 316 8.90 -0.06 16.11
N ASN A 317 7.97 -1.01 16.12
CA ASN A 317 6.81 -1.02 15.23
C ASN A 317 5.89 0.18 15.49
N ILE A 318 5.65 0.53 16.76
CA ILE A 318 4.89 1.74 17.14
C ILE A 318 5.59 3.01 16.66
N LEU A 319 6.90 3.14 16.90
CA LEU A 319 7.67 4.32 16.49
C LEU A 319 7.70 4.46 14.96
N CYS A 320 7.87 3.36 14.23
CA CYS A 320 7.81 3.34 12.77
C CYS A 320 6.42 3.74 12.25
N ALA A 321 5.33 3.22 12.85
CA ALA A 321 3.97 3.60 12.49
C ALA A 321 3.69 5.09 12.74
N VAL A 322 4.17 5.64 13.87
CA VAL A 322 4.07 7.07 14.19
C VAL A 322 4.88 7.91 13.20
N ALA A 323 6.12 7.50 12.89
CA ALA A 323 6.97 8.18 11.92
C ALA A 323 6.34 8.16 10.52
N ALA A 324 5.77 7.03 10.10
CA ALA A 324 5.04 6.90 8.85
C ALA A 324 3.86 7.88 8.79
N ALA A 325 3.03 7.93 9.83
CA ALA A 325 1.91 8.85 9.91
C ALA A 325 2.37 10.32 9.88
N ALA A 326 3.46 10.64 10.60
CA ALA A 326 4.03 11.99 10.64
C ALA A 326 4.57 12.43 9.26
N LEU A 327 5.27 11.55 8.53
CA LEU A 327 5.76 11.81 7.18
C LEU A 327 4.63 12.04 6.19
N VAL A 328 3.56 11.23 6.24
CA VAL A 328 2.36 11.42 5.41
C VAL A 328 1.67 12.75 5.76
N ALA A 329 1.52 13.08 7.04
CA ALA A 329 0.92 14.33 7.48
C ALA A 329 1.74 15.55 7.04
N LEU A 330 3.08 15.47 7.13
CA LEU A 330 3.98 16.51 6.65
C LEU A 330 3.87 16.68 5.13
N ALA A 331 3.88 15.59 4.38
CA ALA A 331 3.67 15.62 2.94
C ALA A 331 2.29 16.21 2.58
N ALA A 332 1.23 15.86 3.31
CA ALA A 332 -0.11 16.41 3.12
C ALA A 332 -0.14 17.94 3.29
N ARG A 333 0.57 18.46 4.31
CA ARG A 333 0.72 19.90 4.54
C ARG A 333 1.48 20.60 3.41
N ARG A 334 2.46 19.93 2.79
CA ARG A 334 3.26 20.47 1.68
C ARG A 334 2.50 20.52 0.36
N ILE A 335 1.62 19.57 0.11
CA ILE A 335 0.85 19.50 -1.16
C ILE A 335 -0.48 20.27 -1.12
N THR A 336 -0.95 20.67 0.06
CA THR A 336 -2.16 21.48 0.21
C THR A 336 -1.81 22.95 -0.09
N PRO A 337 -2.46 23.61 -1.06
CA PRO A 337 -2.24 25.03 -1.31
C PRO A 337 -2.49 25.84 -0.03
N ARG A 338 -1.57 26.74 0.34
CA ARG A 338 -1.86 27.77 1.38
C ARG A 338 -3.05 28.56 0.85
N THR A 339 -4.20 28.42 1.50
CA THR A 339 -5.45 29.06 1.10
C THR A 339 -5.32 30.58 1.17
N GLY A 340 -5.02 31.21 0.03
CA GLY A 340 -5.46 32.55 -0.30
C GLY A 340 -6.71 32.43 -1.18
N SER A 341 -7.83 32.97 -0.69
CA SER A 341 -9.17 33.01 -1.31
C SER A 341 -9.94 31.66 -1.37
N ARG A 342 -10.91 31.50 -0.47
CA ARG A 342 -12.04 30.56 -0.62
C ARG A 342 -12.93 31.07 -1.77
N GLY A 343 -12.73 30.55 -2.97
CA GLY A 343 -13.79 30.55 -3.97
C GLY A 343 -14.88 29.55 -3.54
N ALA A 344 -16.11 30.03 -3.44
CA ALA A 344 -17.27 29.21 -3.08
C ALA A 344 -17.42 28.00 -4.03
N PRO A 345 -17.90 26.84 -3.55
CA PRO A 345 -18.09 25.69 -4.42
C PRO A 345 -19.23 25.96 -5.41
N VAL A 346 -18.92 25.89 -6.70
CA VAL A 346 -19.92 25.84 -7.77
C VAL A 346 -20.64 24.49 -7.69
N THR A 347 -21.90 24.52 -7.27
CA THR A 347 -22.79 23.36 -7.24
C THR A 347 -23.31 23.08 -8.65
N SER A 348 -22.66 22.17 -9.38
CA SER A 348 -23.24 21.54 -10.57
C SER A 348 -23.69 20.12 -10.22
N GLY A 349 -24.95 19.98 -9.82
CA GLY A 349 -25.58 18.70 -9.53
C GLY A 349 -27.10 18.83 -9.62
N VAL A 350 -27.65 18.32 -10.72
CA VAL A 350 -29.08 18.23 -11.03
C VAL A 350 -29.84 17.57 -9.86
N GLY A 351 -30.71 18.35 -9.20
CA GLY A 351 -32.02 17.93 -8.70
C GLY A 351 -32.16 16.68 -7.80
N ALA A 352 -31.24 16.39 -6.89
CA ALA A 352 -31.55 15.46 -5.78
C ALA A 352 -32.08 16.28 -4.60
N SER A 353 -33.36 16.08 -4.23
CA SER A 353 -33.91 16.63 -2.99
C SER A 353 -33.04 16.20 -1.80
N ALA A 354 -32.84 17.11 -0.84
CA ALA A 354 -32.02 16.81 0.33
C ALA A 354 -32.50 15.51 1.02
N PRO A 355 -31.58 14.68 1.55
CA PRO A 355 -31.96 13.42 2.18
C PRO A 355 -32.89 13.68 3.38
N PRO A 356 -33.90 12.82 3.62
CA PRO A 356 -34.84 12.99 4.72
C PRO A 356 -34.12 12.89 6.08
N PRO A 357 -34.65 13.46 7.17
CA PRO A 357 -34.03 13.36 8.51
C PRO A 357 -33.72 11.92 8.95
N ALA A 358 -34.54 10.95 8.52
CA ALA A 358 -34.34 9.52 8.72
C ALA A 358 -32.99 9.00 8.17
N TRP A 359 -32.37 9.71 7.22
CA TRP A 359 -31.00 9.47 6.76
C TRP A 359 -29.98 9.42 7.90
N ARG A 360 -30.17 10.25 8.94
CA ARG A 360 -29.28 10.31 10.10
C ARG A 360 -29.31 9.04 10.93
N LEU A 361 -30.36 8.21 10.84
CA LEU A 361 -30.46 6.93 11.54
C LEU A 361 -29.43 5.90 11.07
N LEU A 362 -28.88 6.06 9.86
CA LEU A 362 -27.81 5.20 9.35
C LEU A 362 -26.43 5.54 9.94
N ILE A 363 -26.26 6.72 10.54
CA ILE A 363 -24.95 7.18 11.01
C ILE A 363 -24.50 6.43 12.27
N PRO A 364 -25.29 6.33 13.35
CA PRO A 364 -24.87 5.65 14.57
C PRO A 364 -24.38 4.21 14.38
N PRO A 365 -25.11 3.31 13.68
CA PRO A 365 -24.64 1.93 13.54
C PRO A 365 -23.41 1.81 12.63
N VAL A 366 -23.23 2.72 11.66
CA VAL A 366 -22.00 2.76 10.84
C VAL A 366 -20.80 3.24 11.67
N VAL A 367 -20.97 4.27 12.48
CA VAL A 367 -19.91 4.75 13.39
C VAL A 367 -19.56 3.66 14.39
N ALA A 368 -20.55 3.00 14.98
CA ALA A 368 -20.34 1.87 15.89
C ALA A 368 -19.58 0.72 15.21
N THR A 369 -19.94 0.36 13.97
CA THR A 369 -19.22 -0.65 13.18
C THR A 369 -17.74 -0.29 13.03
N VAL A 370 -17.44 0.94 12.60
CA VAL A 370 -16.05 1.40 12.45
C VAL A 370 -15.30 1.34 13.77
N THR A 371 -15.90 1.84 14.86
CA THR A 371 -15.28 1.85 16.19
C THR A 371 -15.00 0.44 16.71
N ILE A 372 -15.98 -0.46 16.63
CA ILE A 372 -15.82 -1.85 17.09
C ILE A 372 -14.73 -2.54 16.29
N VAL A 373 -14.69 -2.37 14.96
CA VAL A 373 -13.66 -2.97 14.11
C VAL A 373 -12.27 -2.46 14.47
N VAL A 374 -12.11 -1.16 14.70
CA VAL A 374 -10.82 -0.57 15.11
C VAL A 374 -10.36 -1.15 16.46
N ILE A 375 -11.27 -1.27 17.43
CA ILE A 375 -10.98 -1.86 18.73
C ILE A 375 -10.59 -3.33 18.57
N VAL A 376 -11.38 -4.12 17.84
CA VAL A 376 -11.09 -5.54 17.58
C VAL A 376 -9.73 -5.72 16.92
N ALA A 377 -9.42 -4.92 15.89
CA ALA A 377 -8.13 -4.97 15.22
C ALA A 377 -6.99 -4.66 16.19
N ALA A 378 -7.10 -3.60 16.99
CA ALA A 378 -6.09 -3.23 17.98
C ALA A 378 -5.90 -4.31 19.06
N VAL A 379 -6.99 -4.85 19.62
CA VAL A 379 -6.91 -5.93 20.62
C VAL A 379 -6.36 -7.22 20.02
N SER A 380 -6.74 -7.57 18.78
CA SER A 380 -6.19 -8.72 18.07
C SER A 380 -4.69 -8.61 17.81
N VAL A 381 -4.19 -7.41 17.51
CA VAL A 381 -2.75 -7.12 17.40
C VAL A 381 -2.08 -7.30 18.76
N LEU A 382 -2.61 -6.67 19.81
CA LEU A 382 -2.00 -6.71 21.15
C LEU A 382 -1.98 -8.11 21.77
N GLN A 383 -3.02 -8.90 21.51
CA GLN A 383 -3.17 -10.28 22.02
C GLN A 383 -2.73 -11.34 20.99
N HIS A 384 -1.94 -10.97 19.98
CA HIS A 384 -1.58 -11.88 18.89
C HIS A 384 -1.10 -13.25 19.36
N ASP A 385 -0.06 -13.29 20.20
CA ASP A 385 0.54 -14.52 20.71
C ASP A 385 -0.45 -15.34 21.54
N ASP A 386 -1.25 -14.70 22.40
CA ASP A 386 -2.26 -15.39 23.21
C ASP A 386 -3.36 -16.00 22.35
N LEU A 387 -3.77 -15.28 21.30
CA LEU A 387 -4.78 -15.75 20.35
C LEU A 387 -4.23 -16.91 19.52
N LEU A 388 -2.97 -16.81 19.08
CA LEU A 388 -2.30 -17.86 18.33
C LEU A 388 -2.06 -19.11 19.19
N ALA A 389 -1.59 -18.94 20.42
CA ALA A 389 -1.37 -20.03 21.37
C ALA A 389 -2.69 -20.76 21.72
N ARG A 390 -3.78 -20.01 21.91
CA ARG A 390 -5.12 -20.62 22.10
C ARG A 390 -5.61 -21.34 20.86
N ALA A 391 -5.34 -20.80 19.67
CA ALA A 391 -5.71 -21.45 18.41
C ALA A 391 -4.90 -22.75 18.22
N GLN A 392 -3.60 -22.74 18.53
CA GLN A 392 -2.74 -23.92 18.50
C GLN A 392 -3.16 -24.97 19.55
N ALA A 393 -3.58 -24.55 20.74
CA ALA A 393 -4.08 -25.46 21.76
C ALA A 393 -5.41 -26.12 21.36
N ALA A 394 -6.25 -25.41 20.61
CA ALA A 394 -7.53 -25.92 20.11
C ALA A 394 -7.35 -26.87 18.92
N ASP A 395 -6.32 -26.68 18.10
CA ASP A 395 -5.97 -27.57 16.98
C ASP A 395 -4.45 -27.77 16.89
N PRO A 396 -3.89 -28.70 17.68
CA PRO A 396 -2.43 -28.90 17.75
C PRO A 396 -1.80 -29.34 16.44
N GLY A 397 -2.59 -29.95 15.54
CA GLY A 397 -2.14 -30.42 14.23
C GLY A 397 -2.20 -29.36 13.12
N ALA A 398 -2.80 -28.20 13.39
CA ALA A 398 -2.88 -27.15 12.39
C ALA A 398 -1.53 -26.46 12.18
N PRO A 399 -1.12 -26.23 10.92
CA PRO A 399 0.07 -25.44 10.63
C PRO A 399 -0.13 -23.99 11.08
N ARG A 400 0.91 -23.39 11.67
CA ARG A 400 0.89 -22.02 12.24
C ARG A 400 0.32 -20.98 11.27
N SER A 401 0.65 -21.07 9.98
CA SER A 401 0.14 -20.20 8.92
C SER A 401 -1.39 -20.26 8.77
N ALA A 402 -2.00 -21.44 8.95
CA ALA A 402 -3.46 -21.60 8.84
C ALA A 402 -4.17 -20.95 10.04
N LEU A 403 -3.58 -21.05 11.24
CA LEU A 403 -4.08 -20.38 12.44
C LEU A 403 -3.98 -18.85 12.30
N LEU A 404 -2.86 -18.36 11.75
CA LEU A 404 -2.68 -16.94 11.42
C LEU A 404 -3.71 -16.45 10.39
N ALA A 405 -3.91 -17.19 9.30
CA ALA A 405 -4.91 -16.86 8.29
C ALA A 405 -6.33 -16.82 8.87
N GLN A 406 -6.67 -17.76 9.76
CA GLN A 406 -7.96 -17.80 10.43
C GLN A 406 -8.15 -16.60 11.37
N LEU A 407 -7.11 -16.24 12.14
CA LEU A 407 -7.12 -15.09 13.04
C LEU A 407 -7.32 -13.78 12.26
N TRP A 408 -6.49 -13.55 11.25
CA TRP A 408 -6.48 -12.31 10.49
C TRP A 408 -7.61 -12.19 9.47
N GLY A 409 -8.13 -13.30 8.95
CA GLY A 409 -9.30 -13.31 8.06
C GLY A 409 -10.54 -12.70 8.72
N ARG A 410 -10.74 -12.96 10.03
CA ARG A 410 -11.85 -12.41 10.81
C ARG A 410 -11.74 -10.90 11.00
N VAL A 411 -10.53 -10.42 11.31
CA VAL A 411 -10.24 -8.98 11.42
C VAL A 411 -10.43 -8.29 10.06
N THR A 412 -9.95 -8.91 8.99
CA THR A 412 -10.04 -8.40 7.61
C THR A 412 -11.49 -8.21 7.18
N PHE A 413 -12.37 -9.17 7.47
CA PHE A 413 -13.80 -9.04 7.18
C PHE A 413 -14.44 -7.82 7.87
N GLY A 414 -14.12 -7.60 9.16
CA GLY A 414 -14.53 -6.41 9.89
C GLY A 414 -14.02 -5.12 9.24
N VAL A 415 -12.74 -5.07 8.85
CA VAL A 415 -12.13 -3.91 8.16
C VAL A 415 -12.86 -3.59 6.84
N LEU A 416 -13.25 -4.61 6.07
CA LEU A 416 -14.05 -4.41 4.86
C LEU A 416 -15.41 -3.76 5.15
N LEU A 417 -16.08 -4.15 6.22
CA LEU A 417 -17.34 -3.51 6.65
C LEU A 417 -17.10 -2.05 7.08
N ALA A 418 -16.10 -1.81 7.94
CA ALA A 418 -15.74 -0.48 8.41
C ALA A 418 -15.39 0.50 7.28
N VAL A 419 -14.79 0.01 6.19
CA VAL A 419 -14.49 0.81 4.99
C VAL A 419 -15.73 0.99 4.10
N SER A 420 -16.49 -0.07 3.88
CA SER A 420 -17.58 -0.08 2.90
C SER A 420 -18.78 0.76 3.33
N TRP A 421 -19.06 0.87 4.63
CA TRP A 421 -20.22 1.62 5.12
C TRP A 421 -20.12 3.13 4.99
N PRO A 422 -19.02 3.81 5.36
CA PRO A 422 -18.83 5.23 5.07
C PRO A 422 -18.89 5.55 3.57
N LEU A 423 -18.39 4.64 2.71
CA LEU A 423 -18.52 4.73 1.26
C LEU A 423 -19.99 4.64 0.81
N ALA A 424 -20.74 3.69 1.36
CA ALA A 424 -22.15 3.51 1.08
C ALA A 424 -22.97 4.72 1.53
N LEU A 425 -22.72 5.25 2.74
CA LEU A 425 -23.37 6.47 3.25
C LEU A 425 -23.23 7.64 2.28
N ARG A 426 -22.03 7.89 1.75
CA ARG A 426 -21.81 8.99 0.78
C ARG A 426 -22.52 8.79 -0.55
N ARG A 427 -22.72 7.54 -1.00
CA ARG A 427 -23.46 7.25 -2.24
C ARG A 427 -24.96 7.35 -2.03
N LEU A 428 -25.42 6.88 -0.88
CA LEU A 428 -26.80 6.95 -0.47
C LEU A 428 -27.24 8.40 -0.21
N ALA A 429 -26.43 9.23 0.44
CA ALA A 429 -26.69 10.66 0.61
C ALA A 429 -26.85 11.43 -0.73
N ARG A 430 -26.33 10.86 -1.83
CA ARG A 430 -26.47 11.38 -3.20
C ARG A 430 -27.65 10.78 -3.97
N GLY A 431 -28.55 10.04 -3.31
CA GLY A 431 -29.75 9.47 -3.93
C GLY A 431 -29.48 8.24 -4.82
N SER A 432 -28.35 7.54 -4.64
CA SER A 432 -28.04 6.35 -5.46
C SER A 432 -28.96 5.16 -5.15
N THR A 433 -29.94 4.92 -6.01
CA THR A 433 -30.91 3.79 -5.90
C THR A 433 -30.22 2.41 -6.00
N THR A 434 -29.10 2.32 -6.72
CA THR A 434 -28.27 1.12 -6.79
C THR A 434 -27.56 0.88 -5.45
N ALA A 435 -27.03 1.94 -4.82
CA ALA A 435 -26.43 1.83 -3.49
C ALA A 435 -27.47 1.43 -2.44
N TYR A 436 -28.70 1.94 -2.55
CA TYR A 436 -29.81 1.59 -1.66
C TYR A 436 -30.19 0.11 -1.72
N ARG A 437 -30.33 -0.45 -2.93
CA ARG A 437 -30.61 -1.90 -3.11
C ARG A 437 -29.46 -2.81 -2.67
N ARG A 438 -28.21 -2.34 -2.77
CA ARG A 438 -27.03 -3.10 -2.31
C ARG A 438 -26.88 -3.03 -0.79
N CYS A 439 -27.08 -1.85 -0.19
CA CYS A 439 -27.04 -1.63 1.26
C CYS A 439 -27.86 -2.68 2.01
N ARG A 440 -29.12 -2.87 1.62
CA ARG A 440 -30.01 -3.85 2.27
C ARG A 440 -29.52 -5.30 2.17
N ARG A 441 -29.01 -5.71 1.01
CA ARG A 441 -28.51 -7.08 0.79
C ARG A 441 -27.20 -7.33 1.55
N VAL A 442 -26.29 -6.36 1.49
CA VAL A 442 -24.99 -6.44 2.17
C VAL A 442 -25.17 -6.47 3.68
N ALA A 443 -26.02 -5.59 4.24
CA ALA A 443 -26.28 -5.57 5.68
C ALA A 443 -26.85 -6.90 6.20
N VAL A 444 -27.82 -7.50 5.50
CA VAL A 444 -28.39 -8.80 5.89
C VAL A 444 -27.36 -9.92 5.77
N ALA A 445 -26.63 -9.99 4.64
CA ALA A 445 -25.61 -11.02 4.45
C ALA A 445 -24.48 -10.90 5.48
N ALA A 446 -24.01 -9.68 5.75
CA ALA A 446 -22.99 -9.41 6.75
C ALA A 446 -23.47 -9.78 8.16
N ALA A 447 -24.69 -9.42 8.55
CA ALA A 447 -25.27 -9.81 9.84
C ALA A 447 -25.32 -11.33 10.02
N ILE A 448 -25.77 -12.07 8.99
CA ILE A 448 -25.83 -13.54 9.03
C ILE A 448 -24.43 -14.12 9.18
N LEU A 449 -23.47 -13.68 8.36
CA LEU A 449 -22.08 -14.17 8.43
C LEU A 449 -21.43 -13.88 9.79
N LEU A 450 -21.70 -12.71 10.39
CA LEU A 450 -21.19 -12.34 11.71
C LEU A 450 -21.82 -13.20 12.81
N LEU A 451 -23.12 -13.49 12.74
CA LEU A 451 -23.78 -14.38 13.71
C LEU A 451 -23.30 -15.83 13.60
N ILE A 452 -23.13 -16.34 12.37
CA ILE A 452 -22.54 -17.67 12.14
C ILE A 452 -21.12 -17.70 12.70
N SER A 453 -20.32 -16.66 12.43
CA SER A 453 -18.96 -16.54 12.96
C SER A 453 -18.95 -16.47 14.49
N ALA A 454 -19.90 -15.78 15.12
CA ALA A 454 -20.00 -15.72 16.58
C ALA A 454 -20.39 -17.08 17.20
N ALA A 455 -21.21 -17.87 16.50
CA ALA A 455 -21.71 -19.16 16.99
C ALA A 455 -20.70 -20.30 16.80
N VAL A 456 -20.03 -20.34 15.64
CA VAL A 456 -19.23 -21.50 15.21
C VAL A 456 -17.73 -21.27 15.37
N ALA A 457 -17.25 -20.02 15.30
CA ALA A 457 -15.82 -19.79 15.25
C ALA A 457 -15.16 -19.92 16.65
N PRO A 458 -14.13 -20.77 16.81
CA PRO A 458 -13.41 -20.89 18.08
C PRO A 458 -12.67 -19.58 18.37
N GLY A 459 -12.71 -19.11 19.61
CA GLY A 459 -12.05 -17.86 20.01
C GLY A 459 -12.50 -17.33 21.38
N PRO A 460 -11.82 -16.29 21.89
CA PRO A 460 -12.14 -15.72 23.19
C PRO A 460 -13.55 -15.11 23.20
N GLY A 461 -14.18 -15.09 24.38
CA GLY A 461 -15.55 -14.58 24.55
C GLY A 461 -15.73 -13.15 24.05
N TRP A 462 -14.72 -12.29 24.22
CA TRP A 462 -14.76 -10.90 23.74
C TRP A 462 -14.87 -10.80 22.22
N LEU A 463 -14.23 -11.70 21.46
CA LEU A 463 -14.27 -11.68 19.99
C LEU A 463 -15.65 -12.13 19.49
N ARG A 464 -16.26 -13.11 20.17
CA ARG A 464 -17.65 -13.52 19.92
C ARG A 464 -18.62 -12.38 20.20
N LEU A 465 -18.46 -11.68 21.33
CA LEU A 465 -19.24 -10.50 21.67
C LEU A 465 -19.08 -9.39 20.63
N ALA A 466 -17.86 -9.17 20.13
CA ALA A 466 -17.61 -8.18 19.08
C ALA A 466 -18.33 -8.55 17.76
N HIS A 467 -18.30 -9.82 17.33
CA HIS A 467 -19.06 -10.25 16.16
C HIS A 467 -20.58 -10.07 16.33
N VAL A 468 -21.12 -10.37 17.52
CA VAL A 468 -22.53 -10.10 17.85
C VAL A 468 -22.83 -8.61 17.80
N ALA A 469 -21.99 -7.77 18.39
CA ALA A 469 -22.15 -6.32 18.37
C ALA A 469 -22.11 -5.75 16.94
N LEU A 470 -21.21 -6.26 16.09
CA LEU A 470 -21.17 -5.92 14.67
C LEU A 470 -22.44 -6.37 13.96
N ALA A 471 -22.94 -7.58 14.21
CA ALA A 471 -24.19 -8.06 13.63
C ALA A 471 -25.38 -7.16 14.02
N VAL A 472 -25.45 -6.70 15.27
CA VAL A 472 -26.45 -5.72 15.72
C VAL A 472 -26.34 -4.40 14.96
N CYS A 473 -25.12 -3.92 14.69
CA CYS A 473 -24.90 -2.73 13.86
C CYS A 473 -25.41 -2.93 12.44
N GLU A 474 -25.12 -4.08 11.82
CA GLU A 474 -25.61 -4.44 10.48
C GLU A 474 -27.14 -4.51 10.42
N ILE A 475 -27.79 -5.11 11.43
CA ILE A 475 -29.25 -5.12 11.58
C ILE A 475 -29.78 -3.68 11.72
N GLY A 476 -29.09 -2.83 12.50
CA GLY A 476 -29.42 -1.41 12.64
C GLY A 476 -29.35 -0.64 11.31
N ILE A 477 -28.33 -0.90 10.49
CA ILE A 477 -28.19 -0.32 9.14
C ILE A 477 -29.35 -0.78 8.25
N TYR A 478 -29.69 -2.07 8.29
CA TYR A 478 -30.81 -2.62 7.55
C TYR A 478 -32.15 -1.99 7.98
N ALA A 479 -32.42 -1.90 9.28
CA ALA A 479 -33.63 -1.32 9.84
C ALA A 479 -33.76 0.17 9.49
N ALA A 480 -32.67 0.94 9.61
CA ALA A 480 -32.64 2.34 9.21
C ALA A 480 -32.89 2.49 7.70
N ALA A 481 -32.34 1.61 6.86
CA ALA A 481 -32.61 1.62 5.42
C ALA A 481 -34.08 1.26 5.08
N LEU A 482 -34.80 0.58 5.96
CA LEU A 482 -36.22 0.26 5.81
C LEU A 482 -37.16 1.36 6.30
N HIS A 483 -36.64 2.43 6.92
CA HIS A 483 -37.46 3.51 7.43
C HIS A 483 -38.40 4.08 6.33
N PRO A 484 -39.71 4.27 6.61
CA PRO A 484 -40.68 4.69 5.60
C PRO A 484 -40.27 5.93 4.81
N ALA A 485 -39.73 6.95 5.49
CA ALA A 485 -39.23 8.18 4.87
C ALA A 485 -38.03 7.97 3.92
N LEU A 486 -37.16 6.98 4.19
CA LEU A 486 -36.05 6.66 3.29
C LEU A 486 -36.56 5.84 2.09
N ARG A 487 -37.48 4.90 2.32
CA ARG A 487 -38.14 4.13 1.25
C ARG A 487 -38.87 5.03 0.27
N SER A 488 -39.67 5.98 0.75
CA SER A 488 -40.41 6.91 -0.10
C SER A 488 -39.48 7.83 -0.89
N TRP A 489 -38.39 8.32 -0.27
CA TRP A 489 -37.39 9.15 -0.94
C TRP A 489 -36.67 8.41 -2.09
N TYR A 490 -36.31 7.14 -1.89
CA TYR A 490 -35.71 6.32 -2.95
C TYR A 490 -36.70 5.83 -4.01
N ALA A 491 -37.98 5.69 -3.66
CA ALA A 491 -39.04 5.37 -4.63
C ALA A 491 -39.36 6.56 -5.55
N ALA A 492 -39.39 7.78 -5.00
CA ALA A 492 -39.60 9.01 -5.77
C ALA A 492 -38.47 9.28 -6.77
N SER A 493 -37.22 8.97 -6.39
CA SER A 493 -36.04 9.12 -7.27
C SER A 493 -35.92 8.06 -8.37
N THR A 494 -36.77 7.02 -8.37
CA THR A 494 -36.89 6.04 -9.46
C THR A 494 -38.00 6.37 -10.48
N GLY A 495 -38.82 7.40 -10.26
CA GLY A 495 -39.89 7.81 -11.17
C GLY A 495 -39.39 8.60 -12.37
N ALA A 496 -39.57 8.05 -13.58
CA ALA A 496 -39.40 8.77 -14.85
C ALA A 496 -40.46 9.90 -14.98
N PRO A 497 -40.19 10.98 -15.75
CA PRO A 497 -41.13 12.09 -15.91
C PRO A 497 -42.43 11.61 -16.55
N GLY A 498 -43.55 12.05 -15.99
CA GLY A 498 -44.89 11.63 -16.40
C GLY A 498 -45.15 11.84 -17.88
N ARG A 499 -45.88 10.88 -18.47
CA ARG A 499 -46.69 11.12 -19.66
C ARG A 499 -47.55 12.36 -19.38
N ARG A 500 -47.27 13.45 -20.09
CA ARG A 500 -48.32 14.42 -20.43
C ARG A 500 -49.08 13.81 -21.59
N GLU A 501 -50.19 13.14 -21.31
CA GLU A 501 -51.26 13.02 -22.29
C GLU A 501 -52.22 14.17 -21.98
N GLY A 502 -52.16 15.20 -22.82
CA GLY A 502 -53.28 16.09 -23.05
C GLY A 502 -54.22 15.41 -24.03
N GLY A 503 -55.51 15.47 -23.73
CA GLY A 503 -56.61 14.84 -24.44
C GLY A 503 -57.81 14.79 -23.54
#